data_AF-A0A841ARY5-F1
#
_entry.id   AF-A0A841ARY5-F1
#
_cell.length_a   1.000
_cell.length_b   1.000
_cell.length_c   1.000
_cell.angle_alpha   90.00
_cell.angle_beta   90.00
_cell.angle_gamma   90.00
#
_symmetry.space_group_name_H-M   'P 1'
#
loop_
_entity.id
_entity.type
_entity.pdbx_description
1 polymer ?
#
loop_
_entity_poly.entity_id
_entity_poly.type
_entity_poly.pdbx_seq_one_letter_code
_entity_poly.pdbx_strand_id
1 'polypeptide(L)'
;MNTTHYRRISVVALAAASAIALSSCATTTATETVAESPAASSSRVAVTYDGGILVLDGTSLEVEGDLPLDGYNRVNPGGDGSSVYVSTEGGFRVLDTAAAELTDLVFPALTPGHAVLHGDQTILFDDGTGDITVFESAALLDAGDELPEVETVESEAAHHGVAIELEDGRLLSTLGDAEGRTGVRVLDAAREETDRAEDCPGVHGEGTTKNEVAVFGCNDGVLVYDGEFTKVASPDAYGRIGNQFTTETSTVALGDYNSDPDAEGYLLSAVSLIDTVAKTIQVVDLPVGVEYTFRDLARGPGDEGVILGTDGSLHVIDVETGEITTSYPVIGAWEGPAEWQDSHPALKVLGDVAYVTEPATDSVFAVDLGSGDVLASAELPATPNELAVVASE
;
A
#
# COMPACT_ATOMS: atom_id res chain seq x y z
N MET A 1 -53.60 28.12 -58.44
CA MET A 1 -54.04 28.82 -57.21
C MET A 1 -52.89 28.71 -56.22
N ASN A 2 -52.12 29.79 -56.12
CA ASN A 2 -50.87 29.88 -55.39
C ASN A 2 -50.69 31.36 -55.05
N THR A 3 -50.47 31.76 -53.79
CA THR A 3 -49.88 33.06 -53.42
C THR A 3 -49.60 33.15 -51.91
N THR A 4 -48.30 33.11 -51.60
CA THR A 4 -47.52 33.91 -50.65
C THR A 4 -48.20 34.96 -49.76
N HIS A 5 -47.86 34.98 -48.47
CA HIS A 5 -47.91 36.17 -47.60
C HIS A 5 -46.58 36.42 -46.86
N TYR A 6 -46.33 37.70 -46.63
CA TYR A 6 -45.05 38.37 -46.37
C TYR A 6 -44.67 38.53 -44.88
N ARG A 7 -43.34 38.57 -44.65
CA ARG A 7 -42.52 39.31 -43.66
C ARG A 7 -43.21 40.28 -42.68
N ARG A 8 -42.71 40.28 -41.43
CA ARG A 8 -42.18 41.50 -40.75
C ARG A 8 -40.95 41.19 -39.89
N ILE A 9 -39.95 42.06 -40.02
CA ILE A 9 -38.68 42.16 -39.32
C ILE A 9 -38.85 43.17 -38.17
N SER A 10 -38.14 43.02 -37.06
CA SER A 10 -37.80 44.13 -36.17
C SER A 10 -36.39 43.92 -35.58
N VAL A 11 -35.59 44.98 -35.71
CA VAL A 11 -34.19 45.15 -35.32
C VAL A 11 -34.17 46.05 -34.10
N VAL A 12 -33.37 45.76 -33.07
CA VAL A 12 -32.69 46.78 -32.25
C VAL A 12 -31.34 46.22 -31.78
N ALA A 13 -30.26 46.92 -32.14
CA ALA A 13 -28.92 46.80 -31.60
C ALA A 13 -28.67 47.96 -30.63
N LEU A 14 -27.91 47.74 -29.55
CA LEU A 14 -27.30 48.82 -28.75
C LEU A 14 -25.90 48.43 -28.31
N ALA A 15 -24.96 49.36 -28.44
CA ALA A 15 -23.53 49.20 -28.28
C ALA A 15 -23.00 49.86 -26.99
N ALA A 16 -21.94 49.24 -26.44
CA ALA A 16 -20.73 49.77 -25.80
C ALA A 16 -20.79 50.90 -24.74
N ALA A 17 -20.12 50.66 -23.60
CA ALA A 17 -19.15 51.60 -23.01
C ALA A 17 -18.22 50.90 -22.00
N SER A 18 -16.92 50.90 -22.29
CA SER A 18 -15.82 50.54 -21.38
C SER A 18 -15.42 51.75 -20.53
N ALA A 19 -15.01 51.52 -19.27
CA ALA A 19 -14.29 52.50 -18.46
C ALA A 19 -13.06 51.83 -17.82
N ILE A 20 -11.89 52.41 -18.08
CA ILE A 20 -10.59 52.07 -17.48
C ILE A 20 -10.27 53.16 -16.45
N ALA A 21 -9.79 52.78 -15.26
CA ALA A 21 -9.04 53.64 -14.35
C ALA A 21 -7.90 52.83 -13.67
N LEU A 22 -6.73 53.46 -13.53
CA LEU A 22 -5.43 52.89 -13.18
C LEU A 22 -5.11 52.88 -11.66
N SER A 23 -4.09 52.06 -11.33
CA SER A 23 -3.07 52.18 -10.26
C SER A 23 -3.40 51.76 -8.82
N SER A 24 -2.66 50.76 -8.32
CA SER A 24 -1.54 50.97 -7.36
C SER A 24 -0.90 49.63 -6.97
N CYS A 25 0.43 49.55 -7.03
CA CYS A 25 1.20 48.50 -6.36
C CYS A 25 0.99 48.60 -4.84
N ALA A 26 0.78 47.45 -4.19
CA ALA A 26 1.08 47.24 -2.78
C ALA A 26 1.62 45.82 -2.63
N THR A 27 2.93 45.73 -2.50
CA THR A 27 3.66 44.52 -2.12
C THR A 27 3.13 44.08 -0.76
N THR A 28 2.39 42.98 -0.73
CA THR A 28 2.08 42.27 0.51
C THR A 28 2.66 40.89 0.33
N THR A 29 3.75 40.64 1.06
CA THR A 29 4.32 39.31 1.24
C THR A 29 3.22 38.44 1.86
N ALA A 30 2.54 37.65 1.03
CA ALA A 30 1.73 36.56 1.52
C ALA A 30 2.72 35.45 1.86
N THR A 31 2.99 35.29 3.15
CA THR A 31 3.46 34.01 3.66
C THR A 31 2.34 33.02 3.35
N GLU A 32 2.52 32.20 2.32
CA GLU A 32 1.73 30.98 2.17
C GLU A 32 2.06 30.10 3.38
N THR A 33 1.21 30.17 4.40
CA THR A 33 1.01 29.01 5.26
C THR A 33 0.48 27.91 4.36
N VAL A 34 1.38 27.00 3.98
CA VAL A 34 1.01 25.68 3.49
C VAL A 34 0.01 25.12 4.51
N ALA A 35 -1.20 24.84 4.06
CA ALA A 35 -2.17 24.16 4.89
C ALA A 35 -1.63 22.76 5.11
N GLU A 36 -1.12 22.51 6.32
CA GLU A 36 -0.72 21.20 6.79
C GLU A 36 -1.93 20.27 6.64
N SER A 37 -1.78 19.19 5.87
CA SER A 37 -2.82 18.18 5.78
C SER A 37 -3.02 17.59 7.19
N PRO A 38 -4.25 17.60 7.76
CA PRO A 38 -4.46 17.24 9.15
C PRO A 38 -3.96 15.84 9.50
N ALA A 39 -3.92 14.93 8.53
CA ALA A 39 -3.41 13.56 8.67
C ALA A 39 -1.90 13.46 8.96
N ALA A 40 -1.09 14.46 8.57
CA ALA A 40 0.35 14.45 8.84
C ALA A 40 0.69 14.86 10.28
N SER A 41 -0.11 15.76 10.88
CA SER A 41 0.20 16.37 12.19
C SER A 41 0.10 15.41 13.39
N SER A 42 -0.41 14.20 13.18
CA SER A 42 -0.57 13.13 14.18
C SER A 42 0.03 11.80 13.73
N SER A 43 0.74 11.75 12.60
CA SER A 43 1.32 10.52 12.09
C SER A 43 2.57 10.10 12.86
N ARG A 44 2.86 8.80 12.85
CA ARG A 44 4.07 8.18 13.40
C ARG A 44 4.66 7.22 12.40
N VAL A 45 5.99 7.11 12.42
CA VAL A 45 6.74 6.24 11.53
C VAL A 45 7.56 5.27 12.37
N ALA A 46 7.33 3.96 12.17
CA ALA A 46 8.15 2.91 12.73
C ALA A 46 9.18 2.46 11.68
N VAL A 47 10.46 2.54 12.04
CA VAL A 47 11.58 2.16 11.17
C VAL A 47 12.42 1.11 11.88
N THR A 48 12.52 -0.08 11.29
CA THR A 48 13.38 -1.14 11.85
C THR A 48 14.83 -0.93 11.44
N TYR A 49 15.75 -1.45 12.25
CA TYR A 49 17.18 -1.53 11.96
C TYR A 49 17.75 -2.79 12.61
N ASP A 50 19.01 -3.14 12.28
CA ASP A 50 19.69 -4.27 12.94
C ASP A 50 19.91 -3.98 14.43
N GLY A 51 19.05 -4.58 15.28
CA GLY A 51 19.08 -4.44 16.74
C GLY A 51 17.93 -3.62 17.33
N GLY A 52 16.96 -3.13 16.55
CA GLY A 52 15.79 -2.47 17.12
C GLY A 52 14.82 -1.82 16.15
N ILE A 53 13.96 -0.97 16.73
CA ILE A 53 12.94 -0.19 16.04
C ILE A 53 13.02 1.25 16.53
N LEU A 54 13.10 2.19 15.60
CA LEU A 54 12.94 3.62 15.86
C LEU A 54 11.48 4.00 15.66
N VAL A 55 10.97 4.85 16.55
CA VAL A 55 9.69 5.53 16.38
C VAL A 55 9.98 7.00 16.14
N LEU A 56 9.46 7.53 15.03
CA LEU A 56 9.66 8.90 14.59
C LEU A 56 8.33 9.65 14.57
N ASP A 57 8.37 10.94 14.88
CA ASP A 57 7.28 11.85 14.57
C ASP A 57 7.09 11.94 13.04
N GLY A 58 5.87 11.74 12.53
CA GLY A 58 5.65 11.62 11.09
C GLY A 58 5.67 12.94 10.33
N THR A 59 5.63 14.10 11.00
CA THR A 59 5.81 15.40 10.34
C THR A 59 7.27 15.81 10.30
N SER A 60 7.94 15.80 11.46
CA SER A 60 9.32 16.29 11.62
C SER A 60 10.40 15.25 11.38
N LEU A 61 10.04 13.97 11.45
CA LEU A 61 10.95 12.81 11.42
C LEU A 61 11.93 12.78 12.60
N GLU A 62 11.68 13.56 13.66
CA GLU A 62 12.47 13.49 14.90
C GLU A 62 12.26 12.13 15.59
N VAL A 63 13.34 11.53 16.08
CA VAL A 63 13.30 10.25 16.82
C VAL A 63 12.64 10.49 18.18
N GLU A 64 11.52 9.84 18.42
CA GLU A 64 10.77 9.87 19.69
C GLU A 64 11.09 8.68 20.58
N GLY A 65 11.49 7.55 20.00
CA GLY A 65 11.91 6.36 20.74
C GLY A 65 12.87 5.48 19.95
N ASP A 66 13.71 4.78 20.70
CA ASP A 66 14.61 3.73 20.20
C ASP A 66 14.39 2.48 21.07
N LEU A 67 13.90 1.42 20.43
CA LEU A 67 13.40 0.21 21.06
C LEU A 67 14.28 -0.98 20.64
N PRO A 68 15.24 -1.38 21.50
CA PRO A 68 16.10 -2.52 21.21
C PRO A 68 15.29 -3.81 21.04
N LEU A 69 15.53 -4.50 19.94
CA LEU A 69 14.88 -5.76 19.59
C LEU A 69 15.78 -6.54 18.64
N ASP A 70 16.12 -7.77 19.02
CA ASP A 70 16.98 -8.63 18.21
C ASP A 70 16.22 -9.19 16.99
N GLY A 71 16.98 -9.54 15.95
CA GLY A 71 16.47 -10.25 14.77
C GLY A 71 15.90 -9.34 13.68
N TYR A 72 15.41 -9.99 12.62
CA TYR A 72 14.74 -9.31 11.52
C TYR A 72 13.24 -9.23 11.82
N ASN A 73 12.75 -8.02 12.07
CA ASN A 73 11.40 -7.76 12.53
C ASN A 73 10.63 -7.03 11.41
N ARG A 74 9.56 -7.64 10.90
CA ARG A 74 8.65 -6.97 9.96
C ARG A 74 7.68 -6.09 10.71
N VAL A 75 7.32 -4.94 10.14
CA VAL A 75 6.38 -3.99 10.73
C VAL A 75 5.21 -3.75 9.78
N ASN A 76 3.99 -3.82 10.32
CA ASN A 76 2.75 -3.55 9.58
C ASN A 76 1.87 -2.59 10.36
N PRO A 77 1.17 -1.64 9.71
CA PRO A 77 0.19 -0.79 10.39
C PRO A 77 -0.87 -1.60 11.14
N GLY A 78 -1.33 -1.09 12.28
CA GLY A 78 -2.30 -1.76 13.16
C GLY A 78 -3.76 -1.61 12.74
N GLY A 79 -4.06 -0.68 11.83
CA GLY A 79 -5.43 -0.35 11.41
C GLY A 79 -6.23 0.51 12.40
N ASP A 80 -5.68 0.76 13.59
CA ASP A 80 -6.29 1.58 14.65
C ASP A 80 -5.74 3.02 14.69
N GLY A 81 -4.85 3.36 13.75
CA GLY A 81 -4.22 4.67 13.62
C GLY A 81 -3.05 4.94 14.57
N SER A 82 -2.69 4.03 15.48
CA SER A 82 -1.61 4.29 16.46
C SER A 82 -0.69 3.10 16.74
N SER A 83 -1.13 1.89 16.45
CA SER A 83 -0.38 0.66 16.71
C SER A 83 0.33 0.17 15.45
N VAL A 84 1.44 -0.53 15.65
CA VAL A 84 2.15 -1.28 14.61
C VAL A 84 2.31 -2.73 15.08
N TYR A 85 2.01 -3.69 14.21
CA TYR A 85 2.30 -5.10 14.47
C TYR A 85 3.73 -5.41 14.07
N VAL A 86 4.50 -5.88 15.05
CA VAL A 86 5.89 -6.31 14.88
C VAL A 86 5.95 -7.83 14.86
N SER A 87 6.35 -8.41 13.73
CA SER A 87 6.58 -9.86 13.64
C SER A 87 7.82 -10.24 14.46
N THR A 88 7.64 -11.01 15.53
CA THR A 88 8.70 -11.42 16.47
C THR A 88 8.71 -12.94 16.70
N GLU A 89 9.70 -13.45 17.43
CA GLU A 89 9.61 -14.81 17.96
C GLU A 89 8.40 -14.94 18.90
N GLY A 90 7.46 -15.83 18.56
CA GLY A 90 6.27 -16.11 19.37
C GLY A 90 5.01 -15.34 18.98
N GLY A 91 5.07 -14.40 18.03
CA GLY A 91 3.86 -13.80 17.46
C GLY A 91 4.01 -12.38 16.91
N PHE A 92 2.86 -11.75 16.69
CA PHE A 92 2.74 -10.33 16.32
C PHE A 92 2.65 -9.49 17.59
N ARG A 93 3.75 -8.83 17.94
CA ARG A 93 3.86 -7.96 19.12
C ARG A 93 3.39 -6.56 18.79
N VAL A 94 2.63 -5.93 19.69
CA VAL A 94 2.08 -4.59 19.47
C VAL A 94 3.08 -3.52 19.88
N LEU A 95 3.40 -2.63 18.94
CA LEU A 95 4.12 -1.37 19.17
C LEU A 95 3.12 -0.23 19.27
N ASP A 96 3.04 0.41 20.44
CA ASP A 96 2.34 1.68 20.62
C ASP A 96 3.27 2.81 20.14
N THR A 97 2.94 3.41 19.00
CA THR A 97 3.78 4.45 18.40
C THR A 97 3.63 5.81 19.08
N ALA A 98 2.53 6.06 19.79
CA ALA A 98 2.31 7.32 20.51
C ALA A 98 3.12 7.35 21.82
N ALA A 99 3.21 6.21 22.51
CA ALA A 99 4.08 6.03 23.67
C ALA A 99 5.54 5.72 23.30
N ALA A 100 5.79 5.39 22.02
CA ALA A 100 7.03 4.82 21.53
C ALA A 100 7.47 3.62 22.40
N GLU A 101 6.57 2.64 22.58
CA GLU A 101 6.74 1.50 23.47
C GLU A 101 6.36 0.19 22.78
N LEU A 102 7.26 -0.80 22.81
CA LEU A 102 6.96 -2.17 22.43
C LEU A 102 6.30 -2.89 23.60
N THR A 103 4.97 -3.01 23.55
CA THR A 103 4.12 -3.48 24.66
C THR A 103 4.32 -4.98 24.96
N ASP A 104 3.76 -5.49 26.05
CA ASP A 104 3.75 -6.94 26.33
C ASP A 104 2.61 -7.68 25.60
N LEU A 105 1.78 -6.98 24.81
CA LEU A 105 0.70 -7.56 24.02
C LEU A 105 1.26 -8.28 22.79
N VAL A 106 0.94 -9.57 22.66
CA VAL A 106 1.39 -10.42 21.55
C VAL A 106 0.24 -11.29 21.07
N PHE A 107 -0.21 -11.07 19.84
CA PHE A 107 -1.09 -12.04 19.16
C PHE A 107 -0.25 -13.29 18.84
N PRO A 108 -0.56 -14.46 19.45
CA PRO A 108 0.29 -15.64 19.30
C PRO A 108 0.35 -16.12 17.85
N ALA A 109 1.56 -16.37 17.35
CA ALA A 109 1.78 -17.05 16.07
C ALA A 109 3.12 -17.80 16.14
N LEU A 110 3.18 -19.00 15.55
CA LEU A 110 4.40 -19.78 15.46
C LEU A 110 5.40 -19.15 14.48
N THR A 111 4.91 -18.74 13.32
CA THR A 111 5.65 -18.02 12.28
C THR A 111 4.76 -16.86 11.78
N PRO A 112 4.84 -15.67 12.40
CA PRO A 112 4.01 -14.54 12.01
C PRO A 112 4.24 -14.17 10.53
N GLY A 113 3.22 -14.41 9.71
CA GLY A 113 3.20 -14.25 8.26
C GLY A 113 2.68 -12.88 7.84
N HIS A 114 1.61 -12.87 7.05
CA HIS A 114 0.93 -11.66 6.59
C HIS A 114 0.06 -11.02 7.68
N ALA A 115 0.00 -9.69 7.69
CA ALA A 115 -0.90 -8.89 8.51
C ALA A 115 -1.66 -7.94 7.57
N VAL A 116 -2.96 -8.17 7.44
CA VAL A 116 -3.83 -7.51 6.46
C VAL A 116 -4.85 -6.67 7.17
N LEU A 117 -5.08 -5.47 6.63
CA LEU A 117 -6.14 -4.57 7.05
C LEU A 117 -7.17 -4.48 5.92
N HIS A 118 -8.44 -4.64 6.24
CA HIS A 118 -9.54 -4.39 5.30
C HIS A 118 -10.79 -3.97 6.06
N GLY A 119 -11.41 -2.86 5.65
CA GLY A 119 -12.47 -2.22 6.43
C GLY A 119 -12.05 -2.00 7.89
N ASP A 120 -12.92 -2.39 8.82
CA ASP A 120 -12.66 -2.27 10.26
C ASP A 120 -11.89 -3.47 10.85
N GLN A 121 -11.42 -4.41 10.03
CA GLN A 121 -10.81 -5.68 10.49
C GLN A 121 -9.29 -5.69 10.33
N THR A 122 -8.64 -6.34 11.29
CA THR A 122 -7.27 -6.84 11.19
C THR A 122 -7.28 -8.35 11.05
N ILE A 123 -6.51 -8.86 10.11
CA ILE A 123 -6.35 -10.28 9.82
C ILE A 123 -4.87 -10.66 9.89
N LEU A 124 -4.50 -11.54 10.82
CA LEU A 124 -3.13 -12.00 11.02
C LEU A 124 -3.01 -13.48 10.65
N PHE A 125 -2.07 -13.81 9.76
CA PHE A 125 -1.83 -15.17 9.29
C PHE A 125 -0.59 -15.77 9.96
N ASP A 126 -0.71 -16.96 10.55
CA ASP A 126 0.41 -17.73 11.08
C ASP A 126 0.87 -18.79 10.07
N ASP A 127 2.00 -18.56 9.41
CA ASP A 127 2.52 -19.48 8.39
C ASP A 127 2.87 -20.86 8.96
N GLY A 128 3.17 -20.93 10.27
CA GLY A 128 3.62 -22.14 10.94
C GLY A 128 2.48 -23.11 11.27
N THR A 129 1.25 -22.61 11.36
CA THR A 129 0.05 -23.38 11.72
C THR A 129 -1.01 -23.35 10.61
N GLY A 130 -1.08 -22.26 9.86
CA GLY A 130 -2.17 -21.93 8.94
C GLY A 130 -3.34 -21.25 9.64
N ASP A 131 -3.22 -20.89 10.92
CA ASP A 131 -4.26 -20.20 11.68
C ASP A 131 -4.38 -18.74 11.25
N ILE A 132 -5.62 -18.28 11.17
CA ILE A 132 -5.99 -16.91 10.80
C ILE A 132 -6.65 -16.28 12.02
N THR A 133 -6.04 -15.23 12.56
CA THR A 133 -6.62 -14.44 13.66
C THR A 133 -7.32 -13.23 13.10
N VAL A 134 -8.58 -13.02 13.46
CA VAL A 134 -9.44 -11.95 12.96
C VAL A 134 -10.01 -11.15 14.14
N PHE A 135 -9.95 -9.82 14.07
CA PHE A 135 -10.51 -8.94 15.09
C PHE A 135 -10.75 -7.51 14.56
N GLU A 136 -11.65 -6.78 15.21
CA GLU A 136 -11.88 -5.36 14.94
C GLU A 136 -10.63 -4.54 15.31
N SER A 137 -10.05 -3.81 14.34
CA SER A 137 -8.81 -3.05 14.53
C SER A 137 -8.92 -2.05 15.68
N ALA A 138 -10.03 -1.31 15.75
CA ALA A 138 -10.29 -0.33 16.80
C ALA A 138 -10.41 -0.93 18.20
N ALA A 139 -10.75 -2.23 18.33
CA ALA A 139 -10.88 -2.89 19.63
C ALA A 139 -9.54 -2.97 20.38
N LEU A 140 -8.41 -2.89 19.67
CA LEU A 140 -7.08 -2.85 20.30
C LEU A 140 -6.91 -1.60 21.18
N LEU A 141 -7.42 -0.44 20.77
CA LEU A 141 -7.34 0.81 21.53
C LEU A 141 -8.12 0.73 22.85
N ASP A 142 -9.23 -0.02 22.86
CA ASP A 142 -10.12 -0.16 24.01
C ASP A 142 -9.69 -1.29 24.96
N ALA A 143 -8.81 -2.19 24.52
CA ALA A 143 -8.44 -3.39 25.27
C ALA A 143 -7.44 -3.12 26.41
N GLY A 144 -6.76 -1.96 26.42
CA GLY A 144 -5.82 -1.57 27.47
C GLY A 144 -4.60 -2.50 27.53
N ASP A 145 -4.40 -3.18 28.66
CA ASP A 145 -3.26 -4.10 28.88
C ASP A 145 -3.58 -5.57 28.50
N GLU A 146 -4.72 -5.83 27.86
CA GLU A 146 -5.13 -7.15 27.37
C GLU A 146 -5.34 -7.11 25.85
N LEU A 147 -5.30 -8.26 25.17
CA LEU A 147 -5.67 -8.33 23.74
C LEU A 147 -7.19 -8.24 23.60
N PRO A 148 -7.70 -7.69 22.48
CA PRO A 148 -9.13 -7.73 22.17
C PRO A 148 -9.62 -9.17 22.00
N GLU A 149 -10.95 -9.36 21.99
CA GLU A 149 -11.54 -10.63 21.57
C GLU A 149 -11.19 -10.88 20.10
N VAL A 150 -10.74 -12.11 19.81
CA VAL A 150 -10.35 -12.52 18.46
C VAL A 150 -11.12 -13.77 18.06
N GLU A 151 -11.35 -13.92 16.76
CA GLU A 151 -11.74 -15.18 16.15
C GLU A 151 -10.51 -15.86 15.54
N THR A 152 -10.44 -17.19 15.67
CA THR A 152 -9.43 -18.01 14.98
C THR A 152 -10.09 -18.91 13.96
N VAL A 153 -9.64 -18.83 12.71
CA VAL A 153 -10.09 -19.66 11.60
C VAL A 153 -8.91 -20.49 11.08
N GLU A 154 -9.08 -21.81 11.00
CA GLU A 154 -8.01 -22.73 10.62
C GLU A 154 -7.94 -22.92 9.10
N SER A 155 -6.75 -22.85 8.52
CA SER A 155 -6.47 -23.37 7.16
C SER A 155 -6.44 -24.91 7.14
N GLU A 156 -6.53 -25.50 5.95
CA GLU A 156 -6.43 -26.97 5.81
C GLU A 156 -5.04 -27.51 6.18
N ALA A 157 -4.00 -26.69 6.01
CA ALA A 157 -2.63 -26.98 6.40
C ALA A 157 -1.82 -25.68 6.61
N ALA A 158 -0.72 -25.79 7.35
CA ALA A 158 0.28 -24.73 7.46
C ALA A 158 0.94 -24.45 6.11
N HIS A 159 1.02 -23.17 5.75
CA HIS A 159 1.67 -22.66 4.54
C HIS A 159 1.92 -21.16 4.69
N HIS A 160 2.80 -20.59 3.87
CA HIS A 160 3.00 -19.13 3.84
C HIS A 160 1.82 -18.46 3.11
N GLY A 161 0.80 -18.05 3.87
CA GLY A 161 -0.52 -17.71 3.35
C GLY A 161 -0.98 -16.30 3.71
N VAL A 162 -2.15 -15.94 3.19
CA VAL A 162 -2.80 -14.67 3.47
C VAL A 162 -4.31 -14.81 3.44
N ALA A 163 -5.01 -13.93 4.17
CA ALA A 163 -6.45 -13.87 4.19
C ALA A 163 -6.97 -12.42 4.23
N ILE A 164 -8.15 -12.20 3.67
CA ILE A 164 -8.90 -10.93 3.68
C ILE A 164 -10.30 -11.24 4.17
N GLU A 165 -10.80 -10.48 5.15
CA GLU A 165 -12.23 -10.48 5.49
C GLU A 165 -12.90 -9.28 4.81
N LEU A 166 -13.93 -9.53 4.00
CA LEU A 166 -14.75 -8.50 3.36
C LEU A 166 -15.72 -7.87 4.37
N GLU A 167 -16.25 -6.68 4.06
CA GLU A 167 -17.19 -5.96 4.93
C GLU A 167 -18.50 -6.74 5.24
N ASP A 168 -18.85 -7.74 4.42
CA ASP A 168 -20.01 -8.59 4.65
C ASP A 168 -19.73 -9.86 5.47
N GLY A 169 -18.50 -9.99 6.01
CA GLY A 169 -18.05 -11.09 6.86
C GLY A 169 -17.59 -12.33 6.10
N ARG A 170 -17.52 -12.29 4.76
CA ARG A 170 -16.87 -13.35 4.00
C ARG A 170 -15.35 -13.28 4.18
N LEU A 171 -14.73 -14.41 4.53
CA LEU A 171 -13.28 -14.55 4.61
C LEU A 171 -12.75 -15.26 3.37
N LEU A 172 -11.85 -14.60 2.64
CA LEU A 172 -11.06 -15.20 1.59
C LEU A 172 -9.69 -15.59 2.14
N SER A 173 -9.26 -16.82 1.91
CA SER A 173 -7.98 -17.31 2.42
C SER A 173 -7.28 -18.16 1.37
N THR A 174 -5.95 -18.04 1.31
CA THR A 174 -5.13 -18.90 0.46
C THR A 174 -5.26 -20.38 0.85
N LEU A 175 -5.07 -21.23 -0.14
CA LEU A 175 -4.97 -22.68 -0.05
C LEU A 175 -3.52 -23.09 -0.32
N GLY A 176 -2.95 -23.89 0.56
CA GLY A 176 -1.61 -24.42 0.40
C GLY A 176 -1.21 -25.40 1.49
N ASP A 177 -0.01 -25.93 1.33
CA ASP A 177 0.66 -26.83 2.26
C ASP A 177 2.20 -26.68 2.15
N ALA A 178 2.94 -27.69 2.64
CA ALA A 178 4.40 -27.72 2.58
C ALA A 178 4.97 -27.90 1.15
N GLU A 179 4.18 -28.37 0.18
CA GLU A 179 4.60 -28.57 -1.20
C GLU A 179 4.32 -27.33 -2.07
N GLY A 180 3.34 -26.51 -1.72
CA GLY A 180 3.08 -25.24 -2.38
C GLY A 180 1.71 -24.64 -2.09
N ARG A 181 1.38 -23.59 -2.83
CA ARG A 181 0.11 -22.87 -2.73
C ARG A 181 -0.61 -22.94 -4.07
N THR A 182 -1.91 -23.14 -4.04
CA THR A 182 -2.68 -23.52 -5.23
C THR A 182 -3.83 -22.58 -5.55
N GLY A 183 -4.35 -21.85 -4.57
CA GLY A 183 -5.64 -21.20 -4.75
C GLY A 183 -6.13 -20.38 -3.59
N VAL A 184 -7.41 -20.03 -3.66
CA VAL A 184 -8.13 -19.27 -2.64
C VAL A 184 -9.48 -19.93 -2.42
N ARG A 185 -9.91 -20.01 -1.17
CA ARG A 185 -11.27 -20.40 -0.77
C ARG A 185 -12.01 -19.20 -0.18
N VAL A 186 -13.34 -19.29 -0.20
CA VAL A 186 -14.25 -18.31 0.42
C VAL A 186 -15.03 -19.02 1.51
N LEU A 187 -14.94 -18.49 2.73
CA LEU A 187 -15.79 -18.86 3.84
C LEU A 187 -16.84 -17.77 4.06
N ASP A 188 -18.08 -18.15 4.36
CA ASP A 188 -19.11 -17.19 4.75
C ASP A 188 -18.92 -16.70 6.20
N ALA A 189 -19.84 -15.83 6.66
CA ALA A 189 -19.83 -15.31 8.03
C ALA A 189 -20.06 -16.37 9.12
N ALA A 190 -20.50 -17.59 8.76
CA ALA A 190 -20.56 -18.74 9.65
C ALA A 190 -19.31 -19.64 9.55
N ARG A 191 -18.31 -19.20 8.78
CA ARG A 191 -17.08 -19.92 8.43
C ARG A 191 -17.33 -21.22 7.67
N GLU A 192 -18.47 -21.35 6.98
CA GLU A 192 -18.73 -22.45 6.06
C GLU A 192 -18.15 -22.11 4.68
N GLU A 193 -17.43 -23.05 4.07
CA GLU A 193 -16.87 -22.84 2.74
C GLU A 193 -17.98 -22.78 1.67
N THR A 194 -18.01 -21.69 0.91
CA THR A 194 -19.02 -21.45 -0.12
C THR A 194 -18.48 -21.50 -1.56
N ASP A 195 -17.18 -21.23 -1.75
CA ASP A 195 -16.54 -21.23 -3.06
C ASP A 195 -15.03 -21.48 -2.94
N ARG A 196 -14.39 -21.91 -4.03
CA ARG A 196 -12.93 -22.05 -4.13
C ARG A 196 -12.44 -22.02 -5.58
N ALA A 197 -11.24 -21.51 -5.78
CA ALA A 197 -10.50 -21.56 -7.04
C ALA A 197 -9.06 -22.00 -6.80
N GLU A 198 -8.60 -23.04 -7.49
CA GLU A 198 -7.28 -23.66 -7.32
C GLU A 198 -6.38 -23.55 -8.58
N ASP A 199 -6.73 -22.62 -9.48
CA ASP A 199 -5.97 -22.26 -10.67
C ASP A 199 -5.10 -21.01 -10.45
N CYS A 200 -4.47 -20.92 -9.27
CA CYS A 200 -3.57 -19.84 -8.90
C CYS A 200 -2.25 -20.40 -8.31
N PRO A 201 -1.39 -20.99 -9.16
CA PRO A 201 -0.16 -21.62 -8.73
C PRO A 201 0.76 -20.60 -8.06
N GLY A 202 1.24 -20.96 -6.86
CA GLY A 202 2.11 -20.10 -6.07
C GLY A 202 1.42 -18.86 -5.53
N VAL A 203 0.09 -18.90 -5.33
CA VAL A 203 -0.71 -17.74 -4.88
C VAL A 203 0.01 -16.97 -3.77
N HIS A 204 0.12 -15.66 -3.98
CA HIS A 204 0.77 -14.73 -3.06
C HIS A 204 0.36 -13.30 -3.42
N GLY A 205 0.25 -12.47 -2.38
CA GLY A 205 -0.17 -11.10 -2.50
C GLY A 205 -1.68 -10.98 -2.78
N GLU A 206 -2.24 -9.93 -2.21
CA GLU A 206 -3.66 -9.75 -2.06
C GLU A 206 -4.02 -8.26 -2.05
N GLY A 207 -5.30 -7.97 -2.21
CA GLY A 207 -5.85 -6.66 -1.93
C GLY A 207 -7.32 -6.59 -2.30
N THR A 208 -7.96 -5.49 -1.94
CA THR A 208 -9.37 -5.24 -2.27
C THR A 208 -9.47 -3.94 -3.06
N THR A 209 -10.04 -4.03 -4.25
CA THR A 209 -10.35 -2.87 -5.08
C THR A 209 -11.78 -2.42 -4.84
N LYS A 210 -12.16 -1.28 -5.44
CA LYS A 210 -13.49 -0.69 -5.33
C LYS A 210 -14.63 -1.71 -5.44
N ASN A 211 -15.61 -1.56 -4.53
CA ASN A 211 -16.79 -2.42 -4.40
C ASN A 211 -16.49 -3.83 -3.85
N GLU A 212 -15.58 -3.94 -2.88
CA GLU A 212 -15.28 -5.22 -2.21
C GLU A 212 -14.81 -6.33 -3.18
N VAL A 213 -14.04 -5.95 -4.20
CA VAL A 213 -13.52 -6.90 -5.18
C VAL A 213 -12.10 -7.31 -4.79
N ALA A 214 -11.98 -8.52 -4.25
CA ALA A 214 -10.70 -9.07 -3.84
C ALA A 214 -9.89 -9.55 -5.05
N VAL A 215 -8.57 -9.35 -4.99
CA VAL A 215 -7.61 -9.81 -5.99
C VAL A 215 -6.47 -10.57 -5.30
N PHE A 216 -6.05 -11.69 -5.89
CA PHE A 216 -4.92 -12.49 -5.41
C PHE A 216 -3.98 -12.82 -6.56
N GLY A 217 -2.68 -12.60 -6.38
CA GLY A 217 -1.66 -12.87 -7.38
C GLY A 217 -1.20 -14.31 -7.42
N CYS A 218 -0.68 -14.73 -8.57
CA CYS A 218 0.00 -16.01 -8.74
C CYS A 218 1.04 -15.95 -9.86
N ASN A 219 1.73 -17.06 -10.09
CA ASN A 219 2.81 -17.20 -11.08
C ASN A 219 2.38 -16.99 -12.54
N ASP A 220 1.07 -17.01 -12.82
CA ASP A 220 0.51 -16.96 -14.17
C ASP A 220 -0.73 -16.04 -14.29
N GLY A 221 -0.90 -15.09 -13.37
CA GLY A 221 -2.01 -14.13 -13.41
C GLY A 221 -2.53 -13.74 -12.05
N VAL A 222 -3.82 -13.44 -11.99
CA VAL A 222 -4.54 -13.14 -10.75
C VAL A 222 -5.88 -13.89 -10.68
N LEU A 223 -6.32 -14.22 -9.48
CA LEU A 223 -7.73 -14.49 -9.19
C LEU A 223 -8.40 -13.18 -8.78
N VAL A 224 -9.57 -12.90 -9.38
CA VAL A 224 -10.44 -11.81 -8.97
C VAL A 224 -11.74 -12.40 -8.43
N TYR A 225 -12.17 -11.93 -7.27
CA TYR A 225 -13.42 -12.36 -6.63
C TYR A 225 -14.34 -11.16 -6.40
N ASP A 226 -15.51 -11.18 -7.04
CA ASP A 226 -16.57 -10.16 -6.90
C ASP A 226 -17.92 -10.80 -6.51
N GLY A 227 -17.84 -11.95 -5.83
CA GLY A 227 -18.97 -12.86 -5.58
C GLY A 227 -18.83 -14.21 -6.28
N GLU A 228 -18.02 -14.26 -7.34
CA GLU A 228 -17.53 -15.48 -7.98
C GLU A 228 -16.07 -15.32 -8.39
N PHE A 229 -15.30 -16.41 -8.43
CA PHE A 229 -13.92 -16.36 -8.90
C PHE A 229 -13.83 -16.23 -10.42
N THR A 230 -12.98 -15.32 -10.88
CA THR A 230 -12.52 -15.22 -12.26
C THR A 230 -10.99 -15.21 -12.29
N LYS A 231 -10.41 -16.18 -13.00
CA LYS A 231 -8.98 -16.17 -13.34
C LYS A 231 -8.72 -15.19 -14.49
N VAL A 232 -7.82 -14.23 -14.26
CA VAL A 232 -7.26 -13.38 -15.30
C VAL A 232 -5.82 -13.81 -15.53
N ALA A 233 -5.54 -14.36 -16.71
CA ALA A 233 -4.21 -14.85 -17.05
C ALA A 233 -3.26 -13.68 -17.35
N SER A 234 -2.03 -13.78 -16.86
CA SER A 234 -0.94 -12.91 -17.31
C SER A 234 -0.69 -13.09 -18.81
N PRO A 235 -0.17 -12.06 -19.50
CA PRO A 235 0.13 -12.16 -20.93
C PRO A 235 1.25 -13.15 -21.23
N ASP A 236 2.18 -13.35 -20.28
CA ASP A 236 3.26 -14.33 -20.36
C ASP A 236 2.89 -15.66 -19.72
N ALA A 237 3.53 -16.74 -20.16
CA ALA A 237 3.30 -18.09 -19.61
C ALA A 237 3.74 -18.23 -18.14
N TYR A 238 4.83 -17.54 -17.79
CA TYR A 238 5.18 -17.19 -16.42
C TYR A 238 5.13 -15.67 -16.37
N GLY A 239 4.21 -15.13 -15.59
CA GLY A 239 3.96 -13.70 -15.44
C GLY A 239 3.49 -13.50 -14.02
N ARG A 240 4.41 -13.68 -13.08
CA ARG A 240 4.13 -13.66 -11.66
C ARG A 240 3.77 -12.25 -11.23
N ILE A 241 2.62 -12.16 -10.57
CA ILE A 241 2.20 -11.01 -9.78
C ILE A 241 2.12 -11.54 -8.35
N GLY A 242 2.93 -11.02 -7.44
CA GLY A 242 3.02 -11.51 -6.07
C GLY A 242 2.89 -10.42 -5.01
N ASN A 243 2.83 -9.14 -5.37
CA ASN A 243 2.49 -8.07 -4.44
C ASN A 243 1.51 -7.13 -5.14
N GLN A 244 0.49 -6.66 -4.43
CA GLN A 244 -0.57 -5.81 -4.96
C GLN A 244 -0.83 -4.65 -4.01
N PHE A 245 -1.12 -3.50 -4.61
CA PHE A 245 -1.35 -2.25 -3.92
C PHE A 245 -2.67 -1.69 -4.45
N THR A 246 -3.65 -1.63 -3.56
CA THR A 246 -5.04 -1.34 -3.87
C THR A 246 -5.53 -0.09 -3.15
N THR A 247 -6.63 0.46 -3.63
CA THR A 247 -7.39 1.50 -2.93
C THR A 247 -8.87 1.16 -3.04
N GLU A 248 -9.66 1.58 -2.06
CA GLU A 248 -11.11 1.34 -2.03
C GLU A 248 -11.87 2.14 -3.11
N THR A 249 -11.23 3.16 -3.71
CA THR A 249 -11.84 4.06 -4.68
C THR A 249 -11.57 3.67 -6.13
N SER A 250 -10.48 2.93 -6.38
CA SER A 250 -10.03 2.50 -7.71
C SER A 250 -10.46 1.07 -8.04
N THR A 251 -10.84 0.83 -9.29
CA THR A 251 -11.07 -0.53 -9.82
C THR A 251 -9.80 -1.19 -10.32
N VAL A 252 -8.67 -0.49 -10.27
CA VAL A 252 -7.37 -0.99 -10.75
C VAL A 252 -6.48 -1.29 -9.55
N ALA A 253 -5.98 -2.53 -9.47
CA ALA A 253 -4.89 -2.87 -8.57
C ALA A 253 -3.54 -2.65 -9.28
N LEU A 254 -2.60 -2.01 -8.60
CA LEU A 254 -1.20 -1.96 -9.03
C LEU A 254 -0.51 -3.20 -8.48
N GLY A 255 0.11 -4.00 -9.33
CA GLY A 255 0.89 -5.15 -8.91
C GLY A 255 2.35 -5.05 -9.35
N ASP A 256 3.20 -5.81 -8.68
CA ASP A 256 4.51 -6.11 -9.23
C ASP A 256 4.39 -7.01 -10.49
N TYR A 257 5.47 -7.17 -11.25
CA TYR A 257 5.45 -8.09 -12.39
C TYR A 257 6.82 -8.71 -12.65
N ASN A 258 6.86 -10.04 -12.68
CA ASN A 258 8.03 -10.82 -13.11
C ASN A 258 7.64 -11.83 -14.20
N SER A 259 8.18 -11.66 -15.40
CA SER A 259 7.99 -12.60 -16.52
C SER A 259 9.18 -13.54 -16.76
N ASP A 260 10.24 -13.46 -15.95
CA ASP A 260 11.40 -14.34 -16.02
C ASP A 260 11.47 -15.25 -14.78
N PRO A 261 11.15 -16.55 -14.92
CA PRO A 261 11.21 -17.49 -13.80
C PRO A 261 12.65 -17.80 -13.34
N ASP A 262 13.64 -17.46 -14.17
CA ASP A 262 15.06 -17.67 -13.91
C ASP A 262 15.76 -16.37 -13.45
N ALA A 263 15.01 -15.29 -13.22
CA ALA A 263 15.56 -14.02 -12.74
C ALA A 263 16.31 -14.19 -11.42
N GLU A 264 17.54 -13.69 -11.38
CA GLU A 264 18.36 -13.63 -10.16
C GLU A 264 18.18 -12.27 -9.47
N GLY A 265 18.16 -12.27 -8.13
CA GLY A 265 17.96 -11.06 -7.34
C GLY A 265 16.49 -10.68 -7.14
N TYR A 266 16.25 -9.44 -6.73
CA TYR A 266 14.93 -8.96 -6.28
C TYR A 266 14.43 -7.73 -7.03
N LEU A 267 15.18 -7.27 -8.04
CA LEU A 267 14.80 -6.12 -8.84
C LEU A 267 13.81 -6.52 -9.92
N LEU A 268 12.78 -5.69 -10.08
CA LEU A 268 11.73 -5.81 -11.08
C LEU A 268 11.73 -4.56 -11.95
N SER A 269 11.47 -4.74 -13.25
CA SER A 269 11.53 -3.67 -14.26
C SER A 269 10.18 -3.40 -14.93
N ALA A 270 9.10 -3.98 -14.42
CA ALA A 270 7.75 -3.81 -14.95
C ALA A 270 6.73 -3.87 -13.81
N VAL A 271 5.59 -3.20 -14.00
CA VAL A 271 4.43 -3.29 -13.10
C VAL A 271 3.23 -3.86 -13.85
N SER A 272 2.27 -4.41 -13.11
CA SER A 272 0.99 -4.86 -13.64
C SER A 272 -0.14 -3.94 -13.20
N LEU A 273 -1.04 -3.59 -14.12
CA LEU A 273 -2.26 -2.83 -13.86
C LEU A 273 -3.44 -3.78 -14.09
N ILE A 274 -4.12 -4.14 -13.00
CA ILE A 274 -5.16 -5.17 -12.99
C ILE A 274 -6.50 -4.48 -12.86
N ASP A 275 -7.24 -4.35 -13.97
CA ASP A 275 -8.61 -3.83 -13.97
C ASP A 275 -9.57 -4.96 -13.56
N THR A 276 -10.14 -4.84 -12.36
CA THR A 276 -11.01 -5.86 -11.78
C THR A 276 -12.43 -5.87 -12.35
N VAL A 277 -12.83 -4.82 -13.09
CA VAL A 277 -14.12 -4.74 -13.79
C VAL A 277 -13.98 -5.26 -15.21
N ALA A 278 -12.97 -4.82 -15.95
CA ALA A 278 -12.68 -5.31 -17.30
C ALA A 278 -12.09 -6.73 -17.30
N LYS A 279 -11.57 -7.20 -16.15
CA LYS A 279 -10.87 -8.47 -15.97
C LYS A 279 -9.67 -8.57 -16.91
N THR A 280 -8.83 -7.53 -16.91
CA THR A 280 -7.64 -7.43 -17.77
C THR A 280 -6.40 -7.09 -16.97
N ILE A 281 -5.25 -7.60 -17.43
CA ILE A 281 -3.92 -7.21 -16.94
C ILE A 281 -3.23 -6.43 -18.06
N GLN A 282 -2.79 -5.21 -17.77
CA GLN A 282 -1.85 -4.46 -18.57
C GLN A 282 -0.48 -4.51 -17.90
N VAL A 283 0.54 -4.96 -18.63
CA VAL A 283 1.93 -4.89 -18.17
C VAL A 283 2.55 -3.60 -18.68
N VAL A 284 3.21 -2.86 -17.79
CA VAL A 284 3.89 -1.61 -18.11
C VAL A 284 5.38 -1.77 -17.82
N ASP A 285 6.19 -1.76 -18.87
CA ASP A 285 7.64 -1.74 -18.76
C ASP A 285 8.10 -0.37 -18.23
N LEU A 286 8.98 -0.40 -17.22
CA LEU A 286 9.58 0.81 -16.67
C LEU A 286 10.73 1.31 -17.55
N PRO A 287 11.06 2.63 -17.48
CA PRO A 287 12.21 3.17 -18.18
C PRO A 287 13.51 2.45 -17.79
N VAL A 288 14.46 2.37 -18.73
CA VAL A 288 15.79 1.78 -18.46
C VAL A 288 16.45 2.48 -17.27
N GLY A 289 16.87 1.69 -16.28
CA GLY A 289 17.49 2.18 -15.04
C GLY A 289 16.51 2.46 -13.90
N VAL A 290 15.20 2.30 -14.15
CA VAL A 290 14.14 2.33 -13.14
C VAL A 290 13.72 0.89 -12.86
N GLU A 291 14.32 0.32 -11.83
CA GLU A 291 13.97 -0.99 -11.27
C GLU A 291 13.55 -0.79 -9.81
N TYR A 292 12.91 -1.78 -9.20
CA TYR A 292 12.36 -1.65 -7.84
C TYR A 292 12.23 -3.03 -7.17
N THR A 293 12.04 -3.07 -5.85
CA THR A 293 11.72 -4.30 -5.09
C THR A 293 10.27 -4.30 -4.60
N PHE A 294 9.83 -5.39 -3.96
CA PHE A 294 8.48 -5.48 -3.36
C PHE A 294 8.15 -4.39 -2.31
N ARG A 295 9.15 -3.65 -1.80
CA ARG A 295 8.96 -2.55 -0.84
C ARG A 295 8.77 -1.17 -1.47
N ASP A 296 8.88 -1.09 -2.79
CA ASP A 296 9.07 0.16 -3.51
C ASP A 296 7.86 0.54 -4.37
N LEU A 297 6.72 -0.09 -4.13
CA LEU A 297 5.44 0.25 -4.74
C LEU A 297 4.46 0.75 -3.68
N ALA A 298 3.63 1.72 -4.06
CA ALA A 298 2.54 2.22 -3.23
C ALA A 298 1.41 2.81 -4.10
N ARG A 299 0.30 3.16 -3.45
CA ARG A 299 -0.78 3.95 -4.05
C ARG A 299 -0.78 5.36 -3.47
N GLY A 300 -0.95 6.34 -4.34
CA GLY A 300 -1.08 7.75 -3.97
C GLY A 300 -2.52 8.16 -3.66
N PRO A 301 -2.73 9.38 -3.14
CA PRO A 301 -4.04 9.89 -2.70
C PRO A 301 -5.07 10.07 -3.84
N GLY A 302 -4.61 10.17 -5.09
CA GLY A 302 -5.45 10.26 -6.29
C GLY A 302 -5.63 8.92 -7.03
N ASP A 303 -5.39 7.79 -6.35
CA ASP A 303 -5.38 6.43 -6.90
C ASP A 303 -4.21 6.12 -7.86
N GLU A 304 -3.29 7.05 -8.09
CA GLU A 304 -2.06 6.80 -8.86
C GLU A 304 -1.19 5.70 -8.23
N GLY A 305 -0.34 5.09 -9.04
CA GLY A 305 0.76 4.27 -8.55
C GLY A 305 1.97 5.14 -8.25
N VAL A 306 2.73 4.77 -7.23
CA VAL A 306 4.01 5.40 -6.88
C VAL A 306 5.08 4.32 -6.82
N ILE A 307 6.21 4.58 -7.48
CA ILE A 307 7.32 3.63 -7.60
C ILE A 307 8.60 4.31 -7.13
N LEU A 308 9.31 3.73 -6.15
CA LEU A 308 10.67 4.14 -5.80
C LEU A 308 11.67 3.39 -6.67
N GLY A 309 12.26 4.09 -7.64
CA GLY A 309 13.20 3.52 -8.59
C GLY A 309 14.62 3.38 -8.04
N THR A 310 15.40 2.45 -8.58
CA THR A 310 16.85 2.30 -8.39
C THR A 310 17.66 3.52 -8.82
N ASP A 311 17.08 4.42 -9.60
CA ASP A 311 17.68 5.72 -9.93
C ASP A 311 17.56 6.76 -8.79
N GLY A 312 16.85 6.41 -7.71
CA GLY A 312 16.62 7.22 -6.51
C GLY A 312 15.41 8.15 -6.60
N SER A 313 14.57 8.01 -7.63
CA SER A 313 13.40 8.85 -7.84
C SER A 313 12.10 8.15 -7.43
N LEU A 314 11.11 8.94 -6.98
CA LEU A 314 9.71 8.54 -6.98
C LEU A 314 9.12 8.78 -8.37
N HIS A 315 8.57 7.76 -9.01
CA HIS A 315 7.85 7.84 -10.27
C HIS A 315 6.35 7.67 -10.03
N VAL A 316 5.56 8.63 -10.48
CA VAL A 316 4.11 8.57 -10.39
C VAL A 316 3.53 8.05 -11.69
N ILE A 317 2.77 6.95 -11.63
CA ILE A 317 2.14 6.29 -12.76
C ILE A 317 0.62 6.44 -12.69
N ASP A 318 0.02 6.87 -13.79
CA ASP A 318 -1.43 6.81 -13.97
C ASP A 318 -1.85 5.35 -14.18
N VAL A 319 -2.62 4.80 -13.26
CA VAL A 319 -3.05 3.39 -13.29
C VAL A 319 -4.11 3.09 -14.35
N GLU A 320 -4.77 4.11 -14.93
CA GLU A 320 -5.70 3.92 -16.04
C GLU A 320 -4.99 3.81 -17.39
N THR A 321 -3.87 4.52 -17.55
CA THR A 321 -3.15 4.61 -18.84
C THR A 321 -1.84 3.84 -18.86
N GLY A 322 -1.22 3.65 -17.69
CA GLY A 322 0.15 3.16 -17.54
C GLY A 322 1.23 4.17 -17.86
N GLU A 323 0.90 5.46 -17.99
CA GLU A 323 1.87 6.51 -18.27
C GLU A 323 2.51 7.02 -16.96
N ILE A 324 3.85 7.09 -16.93
CA ILE A 324 4.56 7.85 -15.88
C ILE A 324 4.31 9.33 -16.14
N THR A 325 3.60 9.97 -15.23
CA THR A 325 3.14 11.37 -15.38
C THR A 325 4.14 12.37 -14.82
N THR A 326 4.84 12.00 -13.76
CA THR A 326 5.85 12.84 -13.10
C THR A 326 6.89 11.99 -12.39
N SER A 327 8.04 12.59 -12.07
CA SER A 327 9.11 11.94 -11.31
C SER A 327 9.86 12.94 -10.46
N TYR A 328 10.18 12.54 -9.23
CA TYR A 328 10.82 13.38 -8.22
C TYR A 328 12.09 12.70 -7.71
N PRO A 329 13.29 13.28 -7.91
CA PRO A 329 14.50 12.72 -7.32
C PRO A 329 14.46 12.92 -5.80
N VAL A 330 14.60 11.84 -5.03
CA VAL A 330 14.51 11.88 -3.56
C VAL A 330 15.81 11.43 -2.91
N ILE A 331 16.29 10.23 -3.28
CA ILE A 331 17.48 9.60 -2.70
C ILE A 331 18.56 9.37 -3.77
N GLY A 332 19.73 8.88 -3.36
CA GLY A 332 20.75 8.40 -4.29
C GLY A 332 20.31 7.14 -5.04
N ALA A 333 20.91 6.91 -6.20
CA ALA A 333 20.77 5.64 -6.91
C ALA A 333 21.27 4.47 -6.04
N TRP A 334 20.59 3.32 -6.13
CA TRP A 334 20.83 2.16 -5.29
C TRP A 334 20.81 0.86 -6.09
N GLU A 335 21.35 -0.20 -5.49
CA GLU A 335 21.42 -1.54 -6.08
C GLU A 335 20.54 -2.51 -5.28
N GLY A 336 19.97 -3.50 -5.96
CA GLY A 336 19.15 -4.51 -5.30
C GLY A 336 19.91 -5.28 -4.22
N PRO A 337 19.21 -5.73 -3.16
CA PRO A 337 19.85 -6.41 -2.04
C PRO A 337 20.37 -7.81 -2.44
N ALA A 338 21.35 -8.34 -1.70
CA ALA A 338 21.87 -9.69 -1.94
C ALA A 338 20.91 -10.75 -1.39
N GLU A 339 20.41 -10.53 -0.18
CA GLU A 339 19.29 -11.27 0.42
C GLU A 339 18.10 -10.32 0.61
N TRP A 340 16.87 -10.79 0.45
CA TRP A 340 15.67 -9.92 0.53
C TRP A 340 15.52 -9.19 1.89
N GLN A 341 16.21 -9.67 2.93
CA GLN A 341 16.22 -9.09 4.27
C GLN A 341 17.28 -8.01 4.48
N ASP A 342 18.28 -7.92 3.59
CA ASP A 342 19.34 -6.91 3.68
C ASP A 342 18.71 -5.51 3.55
N SER A 343 19.24 -4.53 4.28
CA SER A 343 18.75 -3.15 4.20
C SER A 343 18.84 -2.60 2.77
N HIS A 344 17.70 -2.14 2.26
CA HIS A 344 17.51 -1.43 1.00
C HIS A 344 16.37 -0.42 1.18
N PRO A 345 16.24 0.59 0.29
CA PRO A 345 15.18 1.58 0.39
C PRO A 345 13.79 0.94 0.52
N ALA A 346 12.89 1.67 1.18
CA ALA A 346 11.49 1.28 1.34
C ALA A 346 10.60 2.51 1.18
N LEU A 347 9.42 2.30 0.59
CA LEU A 347 8.40 3.32 0.37
C LEU A 347 7.13 2.98 1.15
N LYS A 348 6.58 3.97 1.84
CA LYS A 348 5.20 3.96 2.33
C LYS A 348 4.53 5.29 2.02
N VAL A 349 3.24 5.26 1.69
CA VAL A 349 2.45 6.46 1.44
C VAL A 349 1.33 6.55 2.47
N LEU A 350 1.14 7.73 3.04
CA LEU A 350 0.03 8.06 3.93
C LEU A 350 -0.54 9.41 3.49
N GLY A 351 -1.77 9.40 3.00
CA GLY A 351 -2.38 10.59 2.39
C GLY A 351 -1.51 11.12 1.25
N ASP A 352 -1.14 12.41 1.32
CA ASP A 352 -0.34 13.07 0.29
C ASP A 352 1.19 12.91 0.48
N VAL A 353 1.63 12.19 1.50
CA VAL A 353 3.05 12.11 1.89
C VAL A 353 3.63 10.73 1.60
N ALA A 354 4.72 10.70 0.85
CA ALA A 354 5.58 9.52 0.68
C ALA A 354 6.75 9.55 1.68
N TYR A 355 6.88 8.47 2.44
CA TYR A 355 7.99 8.22 3.35
C TYR A 355 8.98 7.28 2.68
N VAL A 356 10.23 7.70 2.58
CA VAL A 356 11.29 7.00 1.85
C VAL A 356 12.51 6.84 2.75
N THR A 357 13.00 5.61 2.91
CA THR A 357 14.28 5.34 3.60
C THR A 357 15.46 5.35 2.62
N GLU A 358 16.62 5.83 3.06
CA GLU A 358 17.90 5.77 2.34
C GLU A 358 18.95 5.09 3.23
N PRO A 359 19.08 3.75 3.16
CA PRO A 359 20.06 3.02 3.97
C PRO A 359 21.51 3.44 3.73
N ALA A 360 21.87 3.92 2.54
CA ALA A 360 23.24 4.31 2.22
C ALA A 360 23.75 5.53 3.01
N THR A 361 22.84 6.34 3.54
CA THR A 361 23.11 7.58 4.29
C THR A 361 22.44 7.56 5.66
N ASP A 362 21.95 6.39 6.11
CA ASP A 362 21.18 6.22 7.32
C ASP A 362 20.05 7.27 7.44
N SER A 363 19.30 7.54 6.37
CA SER A 363 18.34 8.66 6.34
C SER A 363 16.91 8.24 6.05
N VAL A 364 15.96 9.12 6.39
CA VAL A 364 14.55 9.02 6.02
C VAL A 364 14.03 10.37 5.54
N PHE A 365 13.11 10.35 4.58
CA PHE A 365 12.54 11.51 3.92
C PHE A 365 11.02 11.43 3.93
N ALA A 366 10.36 12.56 4.13
CA ALA A 366 8.93 12.76 3.89
C ALA A 366 8.78 13.71 2.70
N VAL A 367 8.07 13.26 1.66
CA VAL A 367 7.96 13.94 0.37
C VAL A 367 6.49 14.19 0.05
N ASP A 368 6.15 15.42 -0.31
CA ASP A 368 4.82 15.75 -0.84
C ASP A 368 4.67 15.17 -2.26
N LEU A 369 3.71 14.29 -2.47
CA LEU A 369 3.51 13.64 -3.77
C LEU A 369 2.94 14.58 -4.84
N GLY A 370 2.30 15.68 -4.45
CA GLY A 370 1.75 16.67 -5.39
C GLY A 370 2.80 17.60 -5.97
N SER A 371 3.72 18.09 -5.15
CA SER A 371 4.79 19.02 -5.55
C SER A 371 6.14 18.35 -5.79
N GLY A 372 6.40 17.22 -5.14
CA GLY A 372 7.72 16.58 -5.08
C GLY A 372 8.68 17.21 -4.07
N ASP A 373 8.21 18.15 -3.25
CA ASP A 373 9.05 18.81 -2.26
C ASP A 373 9.33 17.87 -1.08
N VAL A 374 10.58 17.84 -0.64
CA VAL A 374 10.95 17.20 0.63
C VAL A 374 10.43 18.08 1.77
N LEU A 375 9.42 17.59 2.47
CA LEU A 375 8.78 18.26 3.61
C LEU A 375 9.67 18.18 4.85
N ALA A 376 10.26 17.02 5.09
CA ALA A 376 11.20 16.77 6.17
C ALA A 376 12.22 15.70 5.77
N SER A 377 13.38 15.74 6.40
CA SER A 377 14.37 14.66 6.35
C SER A 377 15.12 14.57 7.68
N ALA A 378 15.54 13.35 8.02
CA ALA A 378 16.32 13.09 9.22
C ALA A 378 17.41 12.05 8.96
N GLU A 379 18.57 12.26 9.58
CA GLU A 379 19.61 11.23 9.74
C GLU A 379 19.26 10.39 10.97
N LEU A 380 19.21 9.08 10.78
CA LEU A 380 18.87 8.08 11.77
C LEU A 380 20.14 7.60 12.48
N PRO A 381 20.05 7.20 13.77
CA PRO A 381 21.18 6.64 14.50
C PRO A 381 21.63 5.25 14.02
N ALA A 382 20.89 4.63 13.10
CA ALA A 382 21.14 3.30 12.57
C ALA A 382 20.59 3.15 11.13
N THR A 383 21.08 2.14 10.42
CA THR A 383 20.67 1.87 9.04
C THR A 383 19.23 1.36 8.95
N PRO A 384 18.32 2.09 8.29
CA PRO A 384 16.91 1.70 8.19
C PRO A 384 16.72 0.42 7.34
N ASN A 385 15.64 -0.30 7.62
CA ASN A 385 15.21 -1.49 6.87
C ASN A 385 13.69 -1.42 6.57
N GLU A 386 12.85 -2.16 7.29
CA GLU A 386 11.38 -2.11 7.14
C GLU A 386 10.80 -0.80 7.67
N LEU A 387 9.67 -0.39 7.07
CA LEU A 387 8.99 0.88 7.32
C LEU A 387 7.48 0.65 7.48
N ALA A 388 6.89 1.17 8.55
CA ALA A 388 5.44 1.29 8.70
C ALA A 388 5.07 2.72 9.09
N VAL A 389 3.94 3.21 8.59
CA VAL A 389 3.42 4.55 8.88
C VAL A 389 1.99 4.40 9.37
N VAL A 390 1.68 5.09 10.46
CA VAL A 390 0.33 5.13 11.06
C VAL A 390 -0.07 6.58 11.29
N ALA A 391 -1.36 6.86 11.30
CA ALA A 391 -1.87 8.16 11.70
C ALA A 391 -3.20 8.02 12.43
N SER A 392 -3.34 8.78 13.52
CA SER A 392 -4.62 8.90 14.20
C SER A 392 -5.53 9.81 13.38
N GLU A 393 -6.75 9.36 13.10
CA GLU A 393 -7.80 10.17 12.45
C GLU A 393 -8.22 11.40 13.26
#